data_AF-A0A1I1KRA4-F1
#
_entry.id   AF-A0A1I1KRA4-F1
#
_cell.length_a   1.000
_cell.length_b   1.000
_cell.length_c   1.000
_cell.angle_alpha   90.00
_cell.angle_beta   90.00
_cell.angle_gamma   90.00
#
_symmetry.space_group_name_H-M   'P 1'
#
loop_
_entity.id
_entity.type
_entity.pdbx_description
1 polymer ?
#
loop_
_entity_poly.entity_id
_entity_poly.type
_entity_poly.pdbx_seq_one_letter_code
_entity_poly.pdbx_strand_id
1 'polypeptide(L)'
;MEFNFNTFFGYEEQINNQPDIVMIYSFAGIVFGIMALLFLAIIIRKIGLNSINSFIINPLMLALGLTFIVSILPTVIFYVATSDISFVKIVYSWIVIFIGMLFFVGINLETIKKCLNEFGKITEQQEFRNRKR
;
A
#
# COMPACT_ATOMS: atom_id res chain seq x y z
N MET A 1 -29.10 -16.77 4.72
CA MET A 1 -28.36 -16.48 5.97
C MET A 1 -27.43 -15.33 5.67
N GLU A 2 -27.72 -14.12 6.17
CA GLU A 2 -26.74 -13.05 6.12
C GLU A 2 -25.55 -13.48 6.97
N PHE A 3 -24.36 -13.52 6.37
CA PHE A 3 -23.13 -13.85 7.06
C PHE A 3 -22.85 -12.72 8.05
N ASN A 4 -23.17 -12.92 9.33
CA ASN A 4 -22.87 -11.96 10.39
C ASN A 4 -21.39 -12.11 10.76
N PHE A 5 -20.58 -11.36 10.03
CA PHE A 5 -19.16 -11.20 10.27
C PHE A 5 -18.97 -10.14 11.36
N ASN A 6 -18.89 -10.55 12.63
CA ASN A 6 -18.31 -9.75 13.73
C ASN A 6 -16.79 -9.63 13.52
N THR A 7 -16.39 -9.03 12.41
CA THR A 7 -15.08 -9.20 11.77
C THR A 7 -14.23 -7.94 11.84
N PHE A 8 -14.87 -6.82 12.17
CA PHE A 8 -14.21 -5.71 12.83
C PHE A 8 -14.37 -5.79 14.35
N PHE A 9 -14.53 -6.99 14.92
CA PHE A 9 -14.67 -7.18 16.38
C PHE A 9 -15.89 -6.47 16.98
N GLY A 10 -16.97 -6.27 16.21
CA GLY A 10 -18.20 -5.59 16.66
C GLY A 10 -18.23 -4.08 16.39
N TYR A 11 -17.26 -3.53 15.64
CA TYR A 11 -17.16 -2.11 15.30
C TYR A 11 -17.83 -1.75 13.96
N GLU A 12 -18.55 -2.67 13.33
CA GLU A 12 -19.16 -2.50 12.00
C GLU A 12 -20.14 -1.33 11.95
N GLU A 13 -20.95 -1.17 13.00
CA GLU A 13 -21.90 -0.06 13.11
C GLU A 13 -21.18 1.28 13.20
N GLN A 14 -20.11 1.37 13.99
CA GLN A 14 -19.33 2.60 14.14
C GLN A 14 -18.59 2.96 12.84
N ILE A 15 -18.08 1.96 12.12
CA ILE A 15 -17.45 2.14 10.81
C ILE A 15 -18.46 2.68 9.79
N ASN A 16 -19.68 2.15 9.78
CA ASN A 16 -20.72 2.59 8.85
C ASN A 16 -21.34 3.94 9.24
N ASN A 17 -21.35 4.30 10.52
CA ASN A 17 -21.89 5.57 11.00
C ASN A 17 -20.96 6.76 10.77
N GLN A 18 -19.66 6.51 10.54
CA GLN A 18 -18.65 7.56 10.30
C GLN A 18 -17.75 7.24 9.10
N PRO A 19 -18.31 7.04 7.90
CA PRO A 19 -17.58 6.54 6.74
C PRO A 19 -16.42 7.46 6.34
N ASP A 20 -16.62 8.78 6.37
CA ASP A 20 -15.61 9.77 5.97
C ASP A 20 -14.38 9.74 6.89
N ILE A 21 -14.63 9.62 8.19
CA ILE A 21 -13.58 9.55 9.20
C ILE A 21 -12.78 8.26 9.02
N VAL A 22 -13.47 7.13 8.83
CA VAL A 22 -12.81 5.83 8.63
C VAL A 22 -12.02 5.82 7.33
N MET A 23 -12.53 6.47 6.27
CA MET A 23 -11.82 6.63 5.00
C MET A 23 -10.50 7.38 5.16
N ILE A 24 -10.54 8.53 5.84
CA ILE A 24 -9.35 9.34 6.12
C ILE A 24 -8.35 8.53 6.94
N TYR A 25 -8.79 7.86 8.02
CA TYR A 25 -7.90 7.05 8.84
C TYR A 25 -7.35 5.82 8.10
N SER A 26 -8.11 5.24 7.17
CA SER A 26 -7.64 4.10 6.38
C SER A 26 -6.49 4.52 5.46
N PHE A 27 -6.62 5.64 4.74
CA PHE A 27 -5.52 6.17 3.92
C PHE A 27 -4.35 6.64 4.79
N ALA A 28 -4.64 7.34 5.89
CA ALA A 28 -3.62 7.77 6.84
C ALA A 28 -2.85 6.56 7.41
N GLY A 29 -3.53 5.45 7.70
CA GLY A 29 -2.93 4.21 8.17
C GLY A 29 -1.89 3.64 7.20
N ILE A 30 -2.16 3.70 5.88
CA ILE A 30 -1.18 3.28 4.87
C ILE A 30 0.04 4.22 4.89
N VAL A 31 -0.19 5.54 4.87
CA VAL A 31 0.89 6.55 4.86
C VAL A 31 1.76 6.45 6.12
N PHE A 32 1.14 6.46 7.30
CA PHE A 32 1.83 6.32 8.57
C PHE A 32 2.48 4.93 8.73
N GLY A 33 1.89 3.88 8.16
CA GLY A 33 2.50 2.56 8.08
C GLY A 33 3.82 2.59 7.29
N ILE A 34 3.86 3.26 6.14
CA ILE A 34 5.09 3.45 5.36
C ILE A 34 6.11 4.27 6.18
N MET A 35 5.69 5.34 6.85
CA MET A 35 6.58 6.13 7.72
C MET A 35 7.16 5.32 8.89
N ALA A 36 6.34 4.48 9.53
CA ALA A 36 6.79 3.59 10.60
C ALA A 36 7.80 2.56 10.08
N LEU A 37 7.57 1.99 8.90
CA LEU A 37 8.52 1.08 8.25
C LEU A 37 9.82 1.77 7.87
N LEU A 38 9.78 3.03 7.42
CA LEU A 38 10.98 3.84 7.18
C LEU A 38 11.81 4.00 8.46
N PHE A 39 11.15 4.33 9.58
CA PHE A 39 11.83 4.46 10.87
C PHE A 39 12.45 3.13 11.33
N LEU A 40 11.69 2.03 11.20
CA LEU A 40 12.18 0.67 11.46
C LEU A 40 13.38 0.32 10.57
N ALA A 41 13.34 0.68 9.29
CA ALA A 41 14.44 0.41 8.36
C ALA A 41 15.75 1.07 8.82
N ILE A 42 15.67 2.30 9.34
CA ILE A 42 16.82 3.04 9.89
C ILE A 42 17.39 2.32 11.12
N ILE A 43 16.53 1.89 12.05
CA ILE A 43 16.95 1.15 13.23
C ILE A 43 17.61 -0.18 12.85
N ILE A 44 16.97 -0.96 11.98
CA ILE A 44 17.46 -2.27 11.51
C ILE A 44 18.81 -2.13 10.81
N ARG A 45 18.98 -1.06 10.00
CA ARG A 45 20.26 -0.74 9.36
C ARG A 45 21.35 -0.45 10.39
N LYS A 46 21.02 0.23 11.49
CA LYS A 46 21.98 0.53 12.58
C LYS A 46 22.45 -0.73 13.32
N ILE A 47 21.62 -1.77 13.36
CA ILE A 47 21.93 -3.07 14.00
C ILE A 47 22.69 -4.01 13.04
N GLY A 48 22.86 -3.62 11.76
CA GLY A 48 23.57 -4.41 10.75
C GLY A 48 22.73 -5.49 10.06
N LEU A 49 21.41 -5.53 10.30
CA LEU A 49 20.49 -6.53 9.77
C LEU A 49 19.97 -6.15 8.36
N ASN A 50 20.88 -5.84 7.45
CA ASN A 50 20.53 -5.27 6.14
C ASN A 50 19.68 -6.22 5.26
N SER A 51 19.79 -7.54 5.47
CA SER A 51 18.94 -8.53 4.79
C SER A 51 17.46 -8.35 5.13
N ILE A 52 17.12 -8.03 6.38
CA ILE A 52 15.71 -7.79 6.79
C ILE A 52 15.16 -6.57 6.03
N ASN A 53 15.96 -5.52 5.89
CA ASN A 53 15.55 -4.37 5.08
C ASN A 53 15.28 -4.74 3.62
N SER A 54 16.18 -5.51 3.00
CA SER A 54 16.04 -5.86 1.57
C SER A 54 14.91 -6.85 1.27
N PHE A 55 14.66 -7.81 2.16
CA PHE A 55 13.72 -8.92 1.92
C PHE A 55 12.36 -8.77 2.61
N ILE A 56 12.25 -7.91 3.63
CA ILE A 56 11.01 -7.74 4.39
C ILE A 56 10.54 -6.28 4.31
N ILE A 57 11.34 -5.33 4.79
CA ILE A 57 10.88 -3.95 4.93
C ILE A 57 10.64 -3.28 3.57
N ASN A 58 11.60 -3.36 2.64
CA ASN A 58 11.48 -2.73 1.33
C ASN A 58 10.32 -3.34 0.51
N PRO A 59 10.15 -4.67 0.41
CA PRO A 59 8.99 -5.27 -0.25
C PRO A 59 7.67 -4.86 0.39
N LEU A 60 7.60 -4.81 1.73
CA LEU A 60 6.39 -4.43 2.45
C LEU A 60 6.01 -2.96 2.21
N MET A 61 6.99 -2.06 2.23
CA MET A 61 6.80 -0.66 1.86
C MET A 61 6.32 -0.50 0.42
N LEU A 62 6.90 -1.26 -0.51
CA LEU A 62 6.51 -1.22 -1.92
C LEU A 62 5.09 -1.78 -2.11
N ALA A 63 4.73 -2.85 -1.41
CA ALA A 63 3.38 -3.38 -1.40
C ALA A 63 2.37 -2.35 -0.87
N LEU A 64 2.64 -1.70 0.27
CA LEU A 64 1.80 -0.63 0.81
C LEU A 64 1.66 0.55 -0.17
N GLY A 65 2.75 0.96 -0.83
CA GLY A 65 2.72 2.01 -1.84
C GLY A 65 1.85 1.65 -3.05
N LEU A 66 1.98 0.42 -3.57
CA LEU A 66 1.13 -0.05 -4.66
C LEU A 66 -0.33 -0.17 -4.23
N THR A 67 -0.60 -0.68 -3.02
CA THR A 67 -1.95 -0.73 -2.45
C THR A 67 -2.55 0.67 -2.34
N PHE A 68 -1.78 1.66 -1.90
CA PHE A 68 -2.25 3.04 -1.83
C PHE A 68 -2.74 3.52 -3.19
N ILE A 69 -1.95 3.31 -4.26
CA ILE A 69 -2.30 3.74 -5.61
C ILE A 69 -3.52 2.96 -6.14
N VAL A 70 -3.51 1.64 -6.00
CA VAL A 70 -4.52 0.75 -6.58
C VAL A 70 -5.85 0.88 -5.86
N SER A 71 -5.86 1.14 -4.55
CA SER A 71 -7.07 1.30 -3.75
C SER A 71 -7.86 2.57 -4.08
N ILE A 72 -7.26 3.58 -4.73
CA ILE A 72 -7.96 4.81 -5.14
C ILE A 72 -9.15 4.48 -6.04
N LEU A 73 -8.95 3.65 -7.07
CA LEU A 73 -10.00 3.33 -8.05
C LEU A 73 -11.22 2.61 -7.42
N PRO A 74 -11.05 1.48 -6.71
CA PRO A 74 -12.15 0.82 -5.99
C PRO A 74 -12.84 1.75 -5.00
N THR A 75 -12.08 2.61 -4.32
CA THR A 75 -12.65 3.57 -3.37
C THR A 75 -13.54 4.58 -4.06
N VAL A 76 -13.09 5.19 -5.16
CA VAL A 76 -13.91 6.13 -5.95
C VAL A 76 -15.16 5.43 -6.49
N ILE A 77 -15.02 4.21 -7.04
CA ILE A 77 -16.14 3.46 -7.59
C ILE A 77 -17.17 3.13 -6.50
N PHE A 78 -16.74 2.52 -5.39
CA PHE A 78 -17.67 2.09 -4.35
C PHE A 78 -18.26 3.24 -3.54
N TYR A 79 -17.48 4.29 -3.27
CA TYR A 79 -17.93 5.42 -2.46
C TYR A 79 -18.75 6.43 -3.26
N VAL A 80 -18.43 6.66 -4.55
CA VAL A 80 -19.12 7.68 -5.38
C VAL A 80 -20.21 7.09 -6.27
N ALA A 81 -19.99 5.90 -6.85
CA ALA A 81 -20.95 5.32 -7.81
C ALA A 81 -22.02 4.44 -7.15
N THR A 82 -21.89 4.12 -5.86
CA THR A 82 -22.77 3.16 -5.18
C THR A 82 -23.12 3.63 -3.77
N SER A 83 -24.21 4.40 -3.64
CA SER A 83 -24.64 5.02 -2.38
C SER A 83 -25.01 4.03 -1.26
N ASP A 84 -25.27 2.76 -1.60
CA ASP A 84 -25.79 1.75 -0.67
C ASP A 84 -24.71 0.78 -0.14
N ILE A 85 -23.44 0.98 -0.50
CA ILE A 85 -22.36 0.08 -0.07
C ILE A 85 -21.85 0.48 1.32
N SER A 86 -22.00 -0.44 2.26
CA SER A 86 -21.38 -0.35 3.59
C SER A 86 -19.87 -0.11 3.49
N PHE A 87 -19.37 0.88 4.24
CA PHE A 87 -17.96 1.25 4.25
C PHE A 87 -17.05 0.10 4.69
N VAL A 88 -17.56 -0.78 5.56
CA VAL A 88 -16.91 -2.04 5.95
C VAL A 88 -16.44 -2.85 4.72
N LYS A 89 -17.24 -2.90 3.65
CA LYS A 89 -16.90 -3.61 2.40
C LYS A 89 -15.77 -2.93 1.65
N ILE A 90 -15.69 -1.59 1.70
CA ILE A 90 -14.60 -0.83 1.10
C ILE A 90 -13.29 -1.18 1.81
N VAL A 91 -13.28 -1.18 3.15
CA VAL A 91 -12.09 -1.57 3.92
C VAL A 91 -11.66 -3.01 3.62
N TYR A 92 -12.61 -3.95 3.47
CA TYR A 92 -12.27 -5.32 3.04
C TYR A 92 -11.59 -5.36 1.68
N SER A 93 -12.11 -4.59 0.72
CA SER A 93 -11.49 -4.54 -0.61
C SER A 93 -10.03 -4.09 -0.53
N TRP A 94 -9.71 -3.16 0.37
CA TRP A 94 -8.35 -2.71 0.58
C TRP A 94 -7.46 -3.77 1.20
N ILE A 95 -7.97 -4.54 2.18
CA ILE A 95 -7.24 -5.66 2.78
C ILE A 95 -6.91 -6.70 1.71
N VAL A 96 -7.88 -7.05 0.86
CA VAL A 96 -7.69 -8.01 -0.23
C VAL A 96 -6.66 -7.48 -1.24
N ILE A 97 -6.74 -6.20 -1.63
CA ILE A 97 -5.75 -5.56 -2.51
C ILE A 97 -4.37 -5.58 -1.86
N PHE A 98 -4.26 -5.28 -0.57
CA PHE A 98 -3.00 -5.31 0.16
C PHE A 98 -2.37 -6.69 0.14
N ILE A 99 -3.13 -7.74 0.45
CA ILE A 99 -2.66 -9.12 0.41
C ILE A 99 -2.22 -9.49 -1.02
N GLY A 100 -3.03 -9.14 -2.03
CA GLY A 100 -2.69 -9.37 -3.43
C GLY A 100 -1.39 -8.67 -3.83
N MET A 101 -1.20 -7.41 -3.43
CA MET A 101 0.03 -6.66 -3.70
C MET A 101 1.22 -7.24 -2.94
N LEU A 102 1.04 -7.72 -1.71
CA LEU A 102 2.09 -8.35 -0.92
C LEU A 102 2.60 -9.62 -1.62
N PHE A 103 1.71 -10.48 -2.10
CA PHE A 103 2.09 -11.65 -2.90
C PHE A 103 2.72 -11.26 -4.23
N PHE A 104 2.12 -10.31 -4.95
CA PHE A 104 2.65 -9.83 -6.22
C PHE A 104 4.09 -9.34 -6.08
N VAL A 105 4.36 -8.50 -5.08
CA VAL A 105 5.69 -7.95 -4.80
C VAL A 105 6.63 -9.04 -4.32
N GLY A 106 6.19 -9.93 -3.43
CA GLY A 106 7.01 -11.03 -2.92
C GLY A 106 7.51 -11.97 -4.03
N ILE A 107 6.62 -12.34 -4.97
CA ILE A 107 6.95 -13.24 -6.09
C ILE A 107 7.79 -12.52 -7.15
N ASN A 108 7.50 -11.24 -7.43
CA ASN A 108 8.11 -10.50 -8.54
C ASN A 108 9.23 -9.55 -8.10
N LEU A 109 9.75 -9.69 -6.88
CA LEU A 109 10.68 -8.72 -6.30
C LEU A 109 11.92 -8.47 -7.16
N GLU A 110 12.51 -9.54 -7.72
CA GLU A 110 13.69 -9.42 -8.57
C GLU A 110 13.40 -8.69 -9.89
N THR A 111 12.26 -9.00 -10.50
CA THR A 111 11.79 -8.35 -11.74
C THR A 111 11.51 -6.86 -11.50
N ILE A 112 10.84 -6.53 -10.39
CA ILE A 112 10.57 -5.14 -9.99
C ILE A 112 11.90 -4.38 -9.78
N LYS A 113 12.87 -4.97 -9.07
CA LYS A 113 14.19 -4.36 -8.87
C LYS A 113 14.93 -4.10 -10.19
N LYS A 114 14.89 -5.05 -11.13
CA LYS A 114 15.50 -4.88 -12.46
C LYS A 114 14.83 -3.74 -13.23
N CYS A 115 13.51 -3.76 -13.28
CA CYS A 115 12.70 -2.73 -13.95
C CYS A 115 13.03 -1.33 -13.41
N LEU A 116 13.00 -1.14 -12.09
CA LEU A 116 13.32 0.16 -11.46
C LEU A 116 14.76 0.61 -11.74
N ASN A 117 15.74 -0.30 -11.71
CA ASN A 117 17.13 0.02 -12.02
C ASN A 117 17.33 0.41 -13.49
N GLU A 118 16.63 -0.23 -14.43
CA GLU A 118 16.69 0.12 -15.84
C GLU A 118 16.04 1.49 -16.11
N PHE A 119 14.89 1.76 -15.49
CA PHE A 119 14.26 3.09 -15.57
C PHE A 119 15.20 4.21 -15.10
N GLY A 120 15.90 4.02 -13.98
CA GLY A 120 16.87 5.01 -13.48
C GLY A 120 18.01 5.30 -14.45
N LYS A 121 18.58 4.26 -15.10
CA LYS A 121 19.66 4.42 -16.08
C LYS A 121 19.24 5.23 -17.30
N ILE A 122 17.99 5.04 -17.77
CA ILE A 122 17.44 5.80 -18.89
C ILE A 122 17.34 7.29 -18.52
N THR A 123 16.94 7.59 -17.28
CA THR A 123 16.83 8.97 -16.79
C THR A 123 18.19 9.66 -16.73
N GLU A 124 19.22 8.99 -16.20
CA GLU A 124 20.59 9.53 -16.16
C GLU A 124 21.14 9.79 -17.57
N GLN A 125 20.97 8.85 -18.50
CA GLN A 125 21.45 9.02 -19.88
C GLN A 125 20.77 10.20 -20.60
N GLN A 126 19.48 10.43 -20.36
CA GLN A 126 18.76 11.59 -20.88
C GLN A 126 19.28 12.90 -20.28
N GLU A 127 19.58 12.91 -18.98
CA GLU A 127 20.16 14.07 -18.30
C GLU A 127 21.56 14.42 -18.84
N PHE A 128 22.44 13.43 -19.02
CA PHE A 128 23.75 13.62 -19.63
C PHE A 128 23.67 14.12 -21.08
N ARG A 129 22.67 13.68 -21.85
CA ARG A 129 22.45 14.13 -23.23
C ARG A 129 21.97 15.59 -23.28
N ASN A 130 21.13 16.01 -22.34
CA ASN A 130 20.65 17.39 -22.26
C ASN A 130 21.70 18.39 -21.76
N ARG A 131 22.66 17.97 -20.94
CA ARG A 131 23.79 18.82 -20.51
C ARG A 131 24.89 19.02 -21.57
N LYS A 132 24.87 18.24 -22.65
CA LYS A 132 25.83 18.33 -23.78
C LYS A 132 25.33 19.15 -24.97
N ARG A 133 24.11 19.67 -24.93
CA ARG A 133 23.58 20.65 -25.87
C ARG A 133 23.63 22.03 -25.24
#